data_AF-A0A2E3NFC8-F1
#
_entry.id   AF-A0A2E3NFC8-F1
#
_cell.length_a   1.000
_cell.length_b   1.000
_cell.length_c   1.000
_cell.angle_alpha   90.00
_cell.angle_beta   90.00
_cell.angle_gamma   90.00
#
_symmetry.space_group_name_H-M   'P 1'
#
loop_
_entity.id
_entity.type
_entity.pdbx_description
1 polymer ?
#
loop_
_entity_poly.entity_id
_entity_poly.type
_entity_poly.pdbx_seq_one_letter_code
_entity_poly.pdbx_strand_id
1 'polypeptide(L)'
;SAESRAGRPLFGGVDWGKVVNNTREPSIGDWIRILHAVLRRKARIDAAGETPEVVETDDFPREISRFRQANTRMRTDGGNYL
;
A
#
# COMPACT_ATOMS: atom_id res chain seq x y z
N SER A 1 -16.23 7.42 9.43
CA SER A 1 -15.03 7.11 8.61
C SER A 1 -14.08 6.21 9.40
N ALA A 2 -13.06 5.62 8.76
CA ALA A 2 -12.07 4.77 9.43
C ALA A 2 -11.28 5.54 10.51
N GLU A 3 -10.99 6.82 10.28
CA GLU A 3 -10.35 7.71 11.26
C GLU A 3 -11.21 7.93 12.50
N SER A 4 -12.52 8.14 12.34
CA SER A 4 -13.45 8.24 13.48
C SER A 4 -13.50 6.96 14.31
N ARG A 5 -13.23 5.79 13.71
CA ARG A 5 -13.15 4.51 14.43
C ARG A 5 -11.79 4.30 15.08
N ALA A 6 -10.72 4.84 14.49
CA ALA A 6 -9.37 4.78 15.03
C ALA A 6 -9.13 5.82 16.13
N GLY A 7 -9.95 6.86 16.24
CA GLY A 7 -9.78 7.94 17.22
C GLY A 7 -8.53 8.81 17.00
N ARG A 8 -7.84 8.63 15.87
CA ARG A 8 -6.60 9.32 15.49
C ARG A 8 -6.52 9.50 13.98
N PRO A 9 -5.73 10.46 13.47
CA PRO A 9 -5.44 10.56 12.05
C PRO A 9 -4.79 9.27 11.54
N LEU A 10 -5.22 8.81 10.37
CA LEU A 10 -4.59 7.66 9.71
C LEU A 10 -3.47 8.08 8.76
N PHE A 11 -3.53 9.31 8.26
CA PHE A 11 -2.58 9.86 7.31
C PHE A 11 -1.85 11.07 7.91
N GLY A 12 -0.55 11.12 7.69
CA GLY A 12 0.29 12.28 7.96
C GLY A 12 0.60 13.03 6.66
N GLY A 13 1.87 13.33 6.44
CA GLY A 13 2.36 14.09 5.28
C GLY A 13 2.56 13.22 4.04
N VAL A 14 1.47 12.78 3.40
CA VAL A 14 1.58 11.97 2.17
C VAL A 14 1.75 12.87 0.92
N ASP A 15 2.93 12.84 0.32
CA ASP A 15 3.23 13.42 -0.99
C ASP A 15 2.80 12.44 -2.10
N TRP A 16 1.53 12.52 -2.48
CA TRP A 16 0.97 11.67 -3.53
C TRP A 16 1.65 11.84 -4.89
N GLY A 17 2.23 13.02 -5.17
CA GLY A 17 3.00 13.25 -6.38
C GLY A 17 4.23 12.34 -6.42
N LYS A 18 4.99 12.27 -5.33
CA LYS A 18 6.12 11.34 -5.20
C LYS A 18 5.71 9.88 -5.23
N VAL A 19 4.60 9.54 -4.57
CA VAL A 19 4.10 8.15 -4.54
C VAL A 19 3.71 7.67 -5.94
N VAL A 20 2.95 8.48 -6.68
CA VAL A 20 2.37 8.07 -7.98
C VAL A 20 3.36 8.21 -9.14
N ASN A 21 4.10 9.32 -9.21
CA ASN A 21 4.98 9.62 -10.35
C ASN A 21 6.19 8.67 -10.47
N ASN A 22 6.54 7.95 -9.41
CA ASN A 22 7.67 7.01 -9.41
C ASN A 22 7.30 5.62 -10.00
N THR A 23 6.17 5.53 -10.69
CA THR A 23 5.53 4.27 -11.09
C THR A 23 4.93 4.42 -12.48
N ARG A 24 5.57 3.83 -13.50
CA ARG A 24 4.90 3.58 -14.77
C ARG A 24 3.83 2.50 -14.55
N GLU A 25 2.56 2.91 -14.71
CA GLU A 25 1.39 2.07 -14.97
C GLU A 25 0.78 1.16 -13.86
N PRO A 26 0.54 1.63 -12.63
CA PRO A 26 -0.53 1.05 -11.81
C PRO A 26 -1.87 1.64 -12.23
N SER A 27 -2.90 0.80 -12.40
CA SER A 27 -4.28 1.28 -12.53
C SER A 27 -4.75 1.94 -11.22
N ILE A 28 -5.83 2.71 -11.26
CA ILE A 28 -6.46 3.25 -10.04
C ILE A 28 -6.77 2.12 -9.04
N GLY A 29 -7.22 0.96 -9.53
CA GLY A 29 -7.48 -0.22 -8.70
C GLY A 29 -6.21 -0.76 -8.01
N ASP A 30 -5.06 -0.66 -8.66
CA ASP A 30 -3.78 -1.09 -8.07
C ASP A 30 -3.31 -0.13 -6.98
N TRP A 31 -3.53 1.17 -7.18
CA TRP A 31 -3.29 2.17 -6.14
C TRP A 31 -4.15 1.95 -4.90
N ILE A 32 -5.43 1.61 -5.08
CA ILE A 32 -6.33 1.24 -3.99
C ILE A 32 -5.79 0.00 -3.25
N ARG A 33 -5.33 -1.04 -3.96
CA ARG A 33 -4.74 -2.25 -3.36
C ARG A 33 -3.47 -1.94 -2.57
N ILE A 34 -2.58 -1.13 -3.12
CA ILE A 34 -1.34 -0.70 -2.44
C ILE A 34 -1.67 0.06 -1.16
N LEU A 35 -2.62 1.01 -1.24
CA LEU A 35 -3.08 1.75 -0.06
C LEU A 35 -3.66 0.82 1.01
N HIS A 36 -4.50 -0.13 0.62
CA HIS A 36 -5.04 -1.12 1.56
C HIS A 36 -3.96 -1.98 2.19
N ALA A 37 -2.90 -2.33 1.46
CA ALA A 37 -1.77 -3.08 2.01
C ALA A 37 -1.04 -2.27 3.10
N VAL A 38 -0.79 -0.98 2.85
CA VAL A 38 -0.20 -0.06 3.84
C VAL A 38 -1.09 0.04 5.08
N LEU A 39 -2.38 0.31 4.90
CA LEU A 39 -3.34 0.42 6.02
C LEU A 39 -3.46 -0.89 6.80
N ARG A 40 -3.50 -2.04 6.12
CA ARG A 40 -3.58 -3.36 6.77
C ARG A 40 -2.31 -3.66 7.58
N ARG A 41 -1.14 -3.18 7.13
CA ARG A 41 0.09 -3.28 7.91
C ARG A 41 0.01 -2.47 9.20
N LYS A 42 -0.44 -1.21 9.14
CA LYS A 42 -0.61 -0.37 10.33
C LYS A 42 -1.69 -0.93 11.27
N ALA A 43 -2.79 -1.45 10.73
CA ALA A 43 -3.83 -2.10 11.53
C ALA A 43 -3.36 -3.38 12.25
N ARG A 44 -2.37 -4.10 11.70
CA ARG A 44 -1.77 -5.26 12.39
C ARG A 44 -0.92 -4.84 13.59
N ILE A 45 -0.22 -3.71 13.50
CA ILE A 45 0.54 -3.13 14.62
C ILE A 45 -0.45 -2.71 15.72
N ASP A 46 -1.54 -2.05 15.33
CA ASP A 46 -2.63 -1.68 16.25
C ASP A 46 -3.23 -2.89 16.97
N ALA A 47 -3.51 -3.95 16.21
CA ALA A 47 -4.04 -5.20 16.76
C ALA A 47 -3.04 -5.94 17.66
N ALA A 48 -1.74 -5.68 17.53
CA ALA A 48 -0.71 -6.21 18.43
C ALA A 48 -0.61 -5.42 19.75
N GLY A 49 -1.41 -4.36 19.92
CA GLY A 49 -1.41 -3.49 21.10
C GLY A 49 -0.38 -2.36 21.04
N GLU A 50 0.30 -2.22 19.90
CA GLU A 50 1.23 -1.12 19.66
C GLU A 50 0.49 0.05 18.98
N THR A 51 0.91 1.28 19.25
CA THR A 51 0.34 2.46 18.57
C THR A 51 1.05 2.64 17.22
N PRO A 52 0.43 2.28 16.07
CA PRO A 52 1.05 2.56 14.77
C PRO A 52 1.18 4.06 14.55
N GLU A 53 2.33 4.43 13.98
CA GLU A 53 2.52 5.75 13.39
C GLU A 53 1.54 5.98 12.24
N VAL A 54 1.23 7.24 11.98
CA VAL A 54 0.45 7.66 10.81
C VAL A 54 1.08 7.14 9.51
N VAL A 55 0.27 7.00 8.47
CA VAL A 55 0.76 6.66 7.14
C VAL A 55 1.52 7.86 6.58
N GLU A 56 2.78 7.63 6.24
CA GLU A 56 3.68 8.61 5.63
C GLU A 56 4.07 8.19 4.20
N THR A 57 4.64 9.12 3.44
CA THR A 57 5.12 8.87 2.07
C THR A 57 6.05 7.65 2.00
N ASP A 58 6.89 7.45 3.02
CA ASP A 58 7.87 6.36 3.10
C ASP A 58 7.27 4.97 3.36
N ASP A 59 5.98 4.88 3.70
CA ASP A 59 5.30 3.59 3.86
C ASP A 59 4.98 2.92 2.50
N PHE A 60 4.92 3.72 1.43
CA PHE A 60 4.49 3.25 0.10
C PHE A 60 5.57 2.51 -0.71
N PRO A 61 6.86 2.93 -0.75
CA PRO A 61 7.89 2.28 -1.57
C PRO A 61 7.99 0.77 -1.36
N ARG A 62 7.88 0.30 -0.11
CA ARG A 62 7.91 -1.13 0.22
C ARG A 62 6.75 -1.89 -0.39
N GLU A 63 5.53 -1.36 -0.26
CA GLU A 63 4.32 -2.01 -0.77
C GLU A 63 4.23 -1.91 -2.30
N ILE A 64 4.71 -0.82 -2.90
CA ILE A 64 4.86 -0.69 -4.36
C ILE A 64 5.84 -1.74 -4.88
N SER A 65 7.00 -1.92 -4.23
CA SER A 65 7.98 -2.95 -4.62
C SER A 65 7.39 -4.36 -4.53
N ARG A 66 6.67 -4.67 -3.44
CA ARG A 66 5.97 -5.95 -3.26
C ARG A 66 4.92 -6.19 -4.33
N PHE A 67 4.12 -5.16 -4.61
CA PHE A 67 3.09 -5.22 -5.64
C PHE A 67 3.68 -5.50 -7.02
N ARG A 68 4.77 -4.81 -7.40
CA ARG A 68 5.49 -5.06 -8.66
C ARG A 68 6.01 -6.49 -8.76
N GLN A 69 6.63 -7.01 -7.69
CA GLN A 69 7.12 -8.39 -7.67
C GLN A 69 5.99 -9.41 -7.80
N ALA A 70 4.87 -9.21 -7.10
CA ALA A 70 3.70 -10.07 -7.18
C ALA A 70 3.06 -10.04 -8.59
N ASN A 71 2.92 -8.85 -9.17
CA ASN A 71 2.30 -8.68 -10.49
C ASN A 71 3.20 -9.20 -11.62
N THR A 72 4.53 -9.09 -11.49
CA THR A 72 5.48 -9.71 -12.42
C THR A 72 5.35 -11.24 -12.41
N ARG A 73 5.18 -11.85 -11.22
CA ARG A 73 4.93 -13.30 -11.09
C ARG A 73 3.63 -13.71 -11.77
N MET A 74 2.55 -12.98 -11.54
CA MET A 74 1.24 -13.26 -12.14
C MET A 74 1.24 -13.15 -13.68
N ARG A 75 1.99 -12.21 -14.26
CA ARG A 75 2.15 -12.13 -15.73
C ARG A 75 2.98 -13.27 -16.32
N THR A 76 3.84 -13.90 -15.53
CA THR A 76 4.71 -15.00 -16.00
C THR A 76 3.98 -16.35 -15.92
N ASP A 77 3.05 -16.52 -14.97
CA ASP A 77 2.26 -17.75 -14.80
C ASP A 77 1.13 -17.94 -15.84
N GLY A 78 0.81 -16.92 -16.62
CA GLY A 78 -0.17 -17.00 -17.71
C GLY A 78 0.36 -17.60 -19.02
N GLY A 79 1.67 -17.91 -19.08
CA GLY A 79 2.35 -18.45 -20.25
C GLY A 79 2.55 -19.96 -20.19
N ASN A 80 1.49 -20.74 -19.99
CA ASN A 80 1.55 -22.19 -20.23
C ASN A 80 1.48 -22.45 -21.75
N TYR A 81 2.63 -22.36 -22.42
CA TYR A 81 2.85 -23.04 -23.69
C TYR A 81 3.40 -24.44 -23.41
N LEU A 82 2.49 -25.40 -23.26
CA LEU A 82 2.67 -26.80 -23.64
C LEU A 82 1.32 -27.35 -24.09
#